data_AF-A0A381VHX0-F1
#
_entry.id   AF-A0A381VHX0-F1
#
_cell.length_a   1.000
_cell.length_b   1.000
_cell.length_c   1.000
_cell.angle_alpha   90.00
_cell.angle_beta   90.00
_cell.angle_gamma   90.00
#
_symmetry.space_group_name_H-M   'P 1'
#
loop_
_entity.id
_entity.type
_entity.pdbx_description
1 polymer ?
#
loop_
_entity_poly.entity_id
_entity_poly.type
_entity_poly.pdbx_seq_one_letter_code
_entity_poly.pdbx_strand_id
1 'polypeptide(L)'
;IKKYNKKWDFFSNMSADEVEEFIENDIIGHRKTKKMGAHSNKYFENASKISEAIFSSFKGFDKSTINPSLISSKYLNALAVIGIENKDVTLEEVKSKFKKIVKELHPDTVGKNKKNIEKLTKVLEAYKTLKEYHDNFKYSDTV
;
A
#
# COMPACT_ATOMS: atom_id res chain seq x y z
N ILE A 1 1.21 49.22 26.91
CA ILE A 1 1.53 47.90 27.52
C ILE A 1 1.92 48.14 28.98
N LYS A 2 1.12 47.58 29.91
CA LYS A 2 1.06 47.98 31.33
C LYS A 2 2.39 47.72 32.06
N LYS A 3 2.78 48.64 32.97
CA LYS A 3 3.95 48.55 33.88
C LYS A 3 4.16 47.19 34.58
N TYR A 4 3.13 46.34 34.63
CA TYR A 4 3.13 45.02 35.25
C TYR A 4 3.78 43.90 34.40
N ASN A 5 3.83 44.00 33.06
CA ASN A 5 4.47 42.98 32.23
C ASN A 5 6.01 43.03 32.28
N LYS A 6 6.59 44.09 32.87
CA LYS A 6 8.03 44.32 32.85
C LYS A 6 8.81 43.50 33.89
N LYS A 7 8.11 42.84 34.82
CA LYS A 7 8.71 42.02 35.88
C LYS A 7 8.46 40.51 35.70
N TRP A 8 7.81 40.11 34.62
CA TRP A 8 7.54 38.71 34.36
C TRP A 8 8.71 38.11 33.57
N ASP A 9 9.43 37.20 34.20
CA ASP A 9 10.43 36.36 33.55
C ASP A 9 9.99 34.91 33.65
N PHE A 10 9.61 34.33 32.51
CA PHE A 10 9.12 32.97 32.38
C PHE A 10 10.20 31.92 32.76
N PHE A 11 11.47 32.26 32.61
CA PHE A 11 12.60 31.37 32.86
C PHE A 11 13.26 31.60 34.22
N SER A 12 12.70 32.46 35.08
CA SER A 12 13.28 32.85 36.38
C SER A 12 13.56 31.67 37.34
N ASN A 13 12.85 30.55 37.17
CA ASN A 13 13.03 29.32 37.97
C ASN A 13 13.66 28.17 37.19
N MET A 14 14.11 28.38 35.94
CA MET A 14 14.74 27.34 35.13
C MET A 14 16.26 27.47 35.17
N SER A 15 16.95 26.34 35.23
CA SER A 15 18.40 26.24 35.01
C SER A 15 18.74 26.44 33.53
N ALA A 16 20.03 26.72 33.24
CA ALA A 16 20.49 26.89 31.86
C ALA A 16 20.18 25.65 30.99
N ASP A 17 20.34 24.45 31.54
CA ASP A 17 20.07 23.19 30.85
C ASP A 17 18.57 23.02 30.53
N GLU A 18 17.69 23.41 31.46
CA GLU A 18 16.23 23.36 31.25
C GLU A 18 15.76 24.41 30.24
N VAL A 19 16.40 25.59 30.20
CA VAL A 19 16.15 26.61 29.18
C VAL A 19 16.56 26.08 27.80
N GLU A 20 17.71 25.41 27.70
CA GLU A 20 18.19 24.81 26.45
C GLU A 20 17.24 23.71 25.95
N GLU A 21 16.82 22.79 26.84
CA GLU A 21 15.83 21.75 26.51
C GLU A 21 14.48 22.36 26.10
N PHE A 22 14.05 23.44 26.74
CA PHE A 22 12.83 24.14 26.38
C PHE A 22 12.91 24.72 24.96
N ILE A 23 14.03 25.38 24.62
CA ILE A 23 14.28 25.93 23.28
C ILE A 23 14.32 24.81 22.22
N GLU A 24 15.01 23.70 22.49
CA GLU A 24 15.06 22.55 21.59
C GLU A 24 13.66 21.98 21.31
N ASN A 25 12.84 21.85 22.37
CA ASN A 25 11.48 21.35 22.24
C ASN A 25 10.52 22.34 21.57
N ASP A 26 10.74 23.65 21.70
CA ASP A 26 9.91 24.67 21.05
C ASP A 26 10.02 24.60 19.51
N ILE A 27 11.19 24.22 18.98
CA ILE A 27 11.41 23.97 17.54
C ILE A 27 10.40 22.94 16.99
N ILE A 28 10.09 21.91 17.79
CA ILE A 28 9.13 20.86 17.43
C ILE A 28 7.73 21.12 18.00
N GLY A 29 7.52 22.23 18.71
CA GLY A 29 6.26 22.58 19.37
C GLY A 29 5.90 21.63 20.50
N HIS A 30 6.89 21.23 21.31
CA HIS A 30 6.77 20.28 22.43
C HIS A 30 6.12 18.94 22.06
N ARG A 31 6.20 18.54 20.78
CA ARG A 31 5.73 17.23 20.34
C ARG A 31 6.71 16.16 20.83
N LYS A 32 6.20 15.08 21.41
CA LYS A 32 7.03 13.92 21.81
C LYS A 32 7.67 13.29 20.57
N THR A 33 8.94 13.57 20.31
CA THR A 33 9.71 12.96 19.21
C THR A 33 10.60 11.83 19.70
N LYS A 34 10.82 10.81 18.87
CA LYS A 34 11.77 9.74 19.14
C LYS A 34 13.07 10.01 18.40
N LYS A 35 14.21 9.88 19.09
CA LYS A 35 15.53 10.00 18.47
C LYS A 35 15.67 8.98 17.32
N MET A 36 16.00 9.46 16.13
CA MET A 36 16.20 8.61 14.96
C MET A 36 17.43 7.72 15.24
N GLY A 37 17.27 6.39 15.12
CA GLY A 37 18.31 5.41 15.47
C GLY A 37 18.23 4.80 16.88
N ALA A 38 17.37 5.29 17.78
CA ALA A 38 17.11 4.65 19.09
C ALA A 38 16.17 3.43 19.00
N HIS A 39 15.83 2.97 17.78
CA HIS A 39 15.00 1.80 17.60
C HIS A 39 15.80 0.55 17.96
N SER A 40 15.55 0.01 19.15
CA SER A 40 15.86 -1.38 19.43
C SER A 40 15.13 -2.26 18.41
N ASN A 41 15.81 -3.31 17.93
CA ASN A 41 15.31 -4.29 16.96
C ASN A 41 13.90 -4.83 17.28
N LYS A 42 13.50 -4.75 18.56
CA LYS A 42 12.21 -5.18 19.10
C LYS A 42 11.00 -4.53 18.44
N TYR A 43 11.06 -3.27 17.99
CA TYR A 43 9.91 -2.66 17.29
C TYR A 43 9.71 -3.26 15.90
N PHE A 44 10.81 -3.50 15.18
CA PHE A 44 10.79 -4.14 13.88
C PHE A 44 10.39 -5.62 14.01
N GLU A 45 10.93 -6.34 15.00
CA GLU A 45 10.57 -7.73 15.30
C GLU A 45 9.10 -7.88 15.73
N ASN A 46 8.56 -6.94 16.52
CA ASN A 46 7.15 -6.99 16.90
C ASN A 46 6.25 -6.65 15.71
N ALA A 47 6.61 -5.67 14.90
CA ALA A 47 5.88 -5.35 13.67
C ALA A 47 5.93 -6.52 12.67
N SER A 48 7.08 -7.19 12.53
CA SER A 48 7.23 -8.35 11.67
C SER A 48 6.40 -9.53 12.18
N LYS A 49 6.42 -9.84 13.48
CA LYS A 49 5.57 -10.87 14.09
C LYS A 49 4.08 -10.59 13.93
N ILE A 50 3.65 -9.33 14.10
CA ILE A 50 2.26 -8.93 13.87
C ILE A 50 1.89 -9.09 12.39
N SER A 51 2.79 -8.66 11.48
CA SER A 51 2.58 -8.82 10.05
C SER A 51 2.54 -10.30 9.63
N GLU A 52 3.37 -11.15 10.22
CA GLU A 52 3.40 -12.60 10.01
C GLU A 52 2.16 -13.27 10.58
N ALA A 53 1.67 -12.84 11.76
CA ALA A 53 0.44 -13.35 12.36
C ALA A 53 -0.81 -12.96 11.53
N ILE A 54 -0.88 -11.71 11.05
CA ILE A 54 -1.95 -11.26 10.15
C ILE A 54 -1.85 -11.98 8.81
N PHE A 55 -0.63 -12.10 8.26
CA PHE A 55 -0.40 -12.80 7.00
C PHE A 55 -0.71 -14.28 7.13
N SER A 56 -0.32 -14.96 8.21
CA SER A 56 -0.61 -16.38 8.47
C SER A 56 -2.09 -16.63 8.76
N SER A 57 -2.78 -15.69 9.41
CA SER A 57 -4.24 -15.72 9.55
C SER A 57 -4.94 -15.57 8.19
N PHE A 58 -4.35 -14.84 7.25
CA PHE A 58 -4.77 -14.78 5.84
C PHE A 58 -4.29 -15.99 5.01
N LYS A 59 -3.18 -16.63 5.41
CA LYS A 59 -2.52 -17.79 4.78
C LYS A 59 -3.09 -19.15 5.22
N GLY A 60 -4.27 -19.17 5.84
CA GLY A 60 -5.15 -20.33 5.76
C GLY A 60 -5.57 -20.66 4.32
N PHE A 61 -5.25 -19.79 3.35
CA PHE A 61 -5.17 -20.11 1.94
C PHE A 61 -3.82 -20.78 1.62
N ASP A 62 -3.79 -22.09 1.77
CA ASP A 62 -2.70 -22.95 1.36
C ASP A 62 -2.40 -22.76 -0.14
N LYS A 63 -1.20 -22.27 -0.46
CA LYS A 63 -0.74 -22.06 -1.84
C LYS A 63 -0.33 -23.39 -2.53
N SER A 64 -0.32 -24.50 -1.78
CA SER A 64 0.04 -25.84 -2.28
C SER A 64 -1.17 -26.70 -2.66
N THR A 65 -2.40 -26.26 -2.34
CA THR A 65 -3.64 -26.93 -2.76
C THR A 65 -4.45 -26.08 -3.74
N ILE A 66 -3.81 -25.17 -4.47
CA ILE A 66 -4.50 -24.51 -5.58
C ILE A 66 -4.72 -25.54 -6.68
N ASN A 67 -5.88 -26.20 -6.61
CA ASN A 67 -6.37 -27.06 -7.66
C ASN A 67 -6.20 -26.30 -9.00
N PRO A 68 -5.59 -26.91 -10.03
CA PRO A 68 -5.45 -26.27 -11.34
C PRO A 68 -6.81 -25.79 -11.89
N SER A 69 -7.91 -26.43 -11.48
CA SER A 69 -9.28 -26.02 -11.78
C SER A 69 -9.67 -24.66 -11.19
N LEU A 70 -9.19 -24.29 -10.00
CA LEU A 70 -9.46 -23.00 -9.37
C LEU A 70 -8.61 -21.87 -9.97
N ILE A 71 -7.35 -22.16 -10.34
CA ILE A 71 -6.50 -21.24 -11.11
C ILE A 71 -7.18 -20.95 -12.45
N SER A 72 -7.63 -22.01 -13.13
CA SER A 72 -8.39 -21.91 -14.37
C SER A 72 -9.65 -21.06 -14.20
N SER A 73 -10.44 -21.28 -13.14
CA SER A 73 -11.65 -20.47 -12.87
C SER A 73 -11.32 -18.99 -12.64
N LYS A 74 -10.30 -18.67 -11.85
CA LYS A 74 -9.88 -17.27 -11.62
C LYS A 74 -9.36 -16.61 -12.89
N TYR A 75 -8.62 -17.35 -13.71
CA TYR A 75 -8.13 -16.91 -15.01
C TYR A 75 -9.28 -16.63 -16.00
N LEU A 76 -10.26 -17.54 -16.09
CA LEU A 76 -11.44 -17.37 -16.95
C LEU A 76 -12.30 -16.17 -16.51
N ASN A 77 -12.49 -15.98 -15.21
CA ASN A 77 -13.20 -14.81 -14.68
C ASN A 77 -12.46 -13.51 -15.01
N ALA A 78 -11.13 -13.50 -14.91
CA ALA A 78 -10.31 -12.33 -15.25
C ALA A 78 -10.37 -12.00 -16.75
N LEU A 79 -10.34 -13.01 -17.62
CA LEU A 79 -10.56 -12.87 -19.06
C LEU A 79 -11.93 -12.26 -19.37
N ALA A 80 -12.99 -12.74 -18.71
CA ALA A 80 -14.34 -12.21 -18.86
C ALA A 80 -14.43 -10.73 -18.43
N VAL A 81 -13.75 -10.33 -17.35
CA VAL A 81 -13.71 -8.93 -16.87
C VAL A 81 -13.02 -8.00 -17.87
N ILE A 82 -11.98 -8.45 -18.56
CA ILE A 82 -11.29 -7.66 -19.60
C ILE A 82 -12.02 -7.74 -20.96
N GLY A 83 -13.01 -8.65 -21.10
CA GLY A 83 -13.78 -8.83 -22.32
C GLY A 83 -12.98 -9.55 -23.40
N ILE A 84 -12.24 -10.58 -23.01
CA ILE A 84 -11.52 -11.47 -23.92
C ILE A 84 -12.12 -12.87 -23.75
N GLU A 85 -12.67 -13.43 -24.83
CA GLU A 85 -13.35 -14.74 -24.80
C GLU A 85 -12.40 -15.90 -25.16
N ASN A 86 -11.27 -15.58 -25.80
CA ASN A 86 -10.27 -16.57 -26.18
C ASN A 86 -9.49 -17.07 -24.96
N LYS A 87 -9.20 -18.37 -24.94
CA LYS A 87 -8.47 -19.03 -23.85
C LYS A 87 -6.95 -18.87 -23.99
N ASP A 88 -6.47 -18.91 -25.24
CA ASP A 88 -5.05 -18.87 -25.62
C ASP A 88 -4.62 -17.44 -25.98
N VAL A 89 -4.70 -16.54 -25.00
CA VAL A 89 -4.46 -15.11 -25.20
C VAL A 89 -3.02 -14.76 -24.90
N THR A 90 -2.39 -14.04 -25.83
CA THR A 90 -1.04 -13.53 -25.62
C THR A 90 -1.05 -12.34 -24.66
N LEU A 91 0.00 -12.21 -23.85
CA LEU A 91 0.15 -11.10 -22.89
C LEU A 91 0.06 -9.71 -23.58
N GLU A 92 0.46 -9.60 -24.85
CA GLU A 92 0.33 -8.38 -25.65
C GLU A 92 -1.13 -7.98 -25.91
N GLU A 93 -1.99 -8.94 -26.20
CA GLU A 93 -3.43 -8.70 -26.42
C GLU A 93 -4.10 -8.23 -25.12
N VAL A 94 -3.77 -8.87 -23.99
CA VAL A 94 -4.23 -8.46 -22.66
C VAL A 94 -3.85 -7.01 -22.38
N LYS A 95 -2.57 -6.65 -22.62
CA LYS A 95 -2.06 -5.28 -22.42
C LYS A 95 -2.77 -4.27 -23.32
N SER A 96 -3.02 -4.62 -24.58
CA SER A 96 -3.71 -3.76 -25.54
C SER A 96 -5.14 -3.46 -25.09
N LYS A 97 -5.90 -4.48 -24.70
CA LYS A 97 -7.27 -4.33 -24.17
C LYS A 97 -7.30 -3.56 -22.86
N PHE A 98 -6.41 -3.88 -21.93
CA PHE A 98 -6.25 -3.14 -20.67
C PHE A 98 -6.01 -1.65 -20.91
N LYS A 99 -5.07 -1.30 -21.81
CA LYS A 99 -4.76 0.09 -22.13
C LYS A 99 -5.95 0.85 -22.73
N LYS A 100 -6.80 0.19 -23.52
CA LYS A 100 -8.04 0.79 -24.04
C LYS A 100 -9.01 1.11 -22.89
N ILE A 101 -9.30 0.13 -22.03
CA ILE A 101 -10.22 0.29 -20.90
C ILE A 101 -9.75 1.37 -19.93
N VAL A 102 -8.46 1.42 -19.61
CA VAL A 102 -7.90 2.44 -18.70
C VAL A 102 -8.06 3.85 -19.28
N LYS A 103 -7.85 4.03 -20.58
CA LYS A 103 -8.05 5.34 -21.23
C LYS A 103 -9.52 5.77 -21.20
N GLU A 104 -10.42 4.82 -21.42
CA GLU A 104 -11.87 5.07 -21.40
C GLU A 104 -12.39 5.38 -20.00
N LEU A 105 -11.81 4.77 -18.95
CA LEU A 105 -12.28 4.91 -17.56
C LEU A 105 -11.40 5.82 -16.69
N HIS A 106 -10.43 6.52 -17.28
CA HIS A 106 -9.50 7.34 -16.50
C HIS A 106 -10.25 8.48 -15.78
N PRO A 107 -9.98 8.72 -14.48
CA PRO A 107 -10.65 9.79 -13.73
C PRO A 107 -10.36 11.18 -14.29
N ASP A 108 -9.24 11.38 -15.00
CA ASP A 108 -8.93 12.67 -15.63
C ASP A 108 -9.83 12.98 -16.84
N THR A 109 -10.33 11.95 -17.55
CA THR A 109 -11.20 12.14 -18.72
C THR A 109 -12.68 12.07 -18.35
N VAL A 110 -13.06 11.14 -17.46
CA VAL A 110 -14.47 10.88 -17.12
C VAL A 110 -14.89 11.49 -15.77
N GLY A 111 -13.97 12.13 -15.06
CA GLY A 111 -14.21 12.70 -13.73
C GLY A 111 -14.28 11.65 -12.61
N LYS A 112 -14.43 12.12 -11.37
CA LYS A 112 -14.44 11.31 -10.14
C LYS A 112 -15.77 10.56 -9.92
N ASN A 113 -16.14 9.70 -10.87
CA ASN A 113 -17.32 8.85 -10.78
C ASN A 113 -16.98 7.55 -10.04
N LYS A 114 -17.63 7.30 -8.89
CA LYS A 114 -17.40 6.10 -8.05
C LYS A 114 -17.55 4.79 -8.84
N LYS A 115 -18.55 4.71 -9.73
CA LYS A 115 -18.79 3.53 -10.58
C LYS A 115 -17.63 3.24 -11.54
N ASN A 116 -16.98 4.27 -12.09
CA ASN A 116 -15.86 4.09 -13.01
C ASN A 116 -14.60 3.66 -12.27
N ILE A 117 -14.39 4.21 -11.08
CA ILE A 117 -13.31 3.80 -10.17
C ILE A 117 -13.47 2.32 -9.81
N GLU A 118 -14.67 1.89 -9.40
CA GLU A 118 -14.95 0.49 -9.08
C GLU A 118 -14.69 -0.45 -10.28
N LYS A 119 -15.13 -0.06 -11.49
CA LYS A 119 -14.85 -0.83 -12.72
C LYS A 119 -13.34 -0.89 -13.01
N LEU A 120 -12.63 0.23 -12.90
CA LEU A 120 -11.19 0.30 -13.13
C LEU A 120 -10.41 -0.56 -12.13
N THR A 121 -10.82 -0.58 -10.85
CA THR A 121 -10.23 -1.44 -9.83
C THR A 121 -10.41 -2.92 -10.17
N LYS A 122 -11.61 -3.34 -10.61
CA LYS A 122 -11.87 -4.72 -11.05
C LYS A 122 -10.99 -5.12 -12.24
N VAL A 123 -10.83 -4.22 -13.20
CA VAL A 123 -9.98 -4.45 -14.39
C VAL A 123 -8.50 -4.55 -14.00
N LEU A 124 -8.04 -3.74 -13.04
CA LEU A 124 -6.67 -3.80 -12.52
C LEU A 124 -6.39 -5.15 -11.83
N GLU A 125 -7.33 -5.62 -11.00
CA GLU A 125 -7.23 -6.91 -10.31
C GLU A 125 -7.17 -8.06 -11.32
N ALA A 126 -8.04 -8.04 -12.34
CA ALA A 126 -8.03 -9.01 -13.43
C ALA A 126 -6.71 -8.99 -14.22
N TYR A 127 -6.15 -7.81 -14.54
CA TYR A 127 -4.87 -7.73 -15.22
C TYR A 127 -3.72 -8.34 -14.40
N LYS A 128 -3.72 -8.10 -13.07
CA LYS A 128 -2.72 -8.65 -12.17
C LYS A 128 -2.77 -10.18 -12.15
N THR A 129 -3.96 -10.78 -12.06
CA THR A 129 -4.11 -12.24 -12.04
C THR A 129 -3.67 -12.87 -13.36
N LEU A 130 -4.00 -12.26 -14.50
CA LEU A 130 -3.56 -12.74 -15.83
C LEU A 130 -2.04 -12.66 -15.98
N LYS A 131 -1.43 -11.57 -15.50
CA LYS A 131 0.03 -11.41 -15.53
C LYS A 131 0.72 -12.47 -14.67
N GLU A 132 0.25 -12.68 -13.44
CA GLU A 132 0.79 -13.73 -12.55
C GLU A 132 0.67 -15.12 -13.17
N TYR A 133 -0.46 -15.43 -13.83
CA TYR A 133 -0.65 -16.71 -14.52
C TYR A 133 0.40 -16.91 -15.64
N HIS A 134 0.58 -15.91 -16.50
CA HIS A 134 1.51 -16.00 -17.61
C HIS A 134 2.98 -15.97 -17.16
N ASP A 135 3.30 -15.27 -16.07
CA ASP A 135 4.63 -15.29 -15.47
C ASP A 135 4.91 -16.69 -14.88
N ASN A 136 3.98 -17.28 -14.13
CA ASN A 136 4.13 -18.63 -13.56
C ASN A 136 4.28 -19.72 -14.63
N PHE A 137 3.52 -19.63 -15.73
CA PHE A 137 3.62 -20.58 -16.85
C PHE A 137 4.98 -20.49 -17.56
N LYS A 138 5.56 -19.29 -17.65
CA LYS A 138 6.91 -19.11 -18.21
C LYS A 138 8.01 -19.78 -17.37
N TYR A 139 7.80 -19.92 -16.06
CA TYR A 139 8.76 -20.59 -15.17
C TYR A 139 8.57 -22.11 -15.12
N SER A 140 7.40 -22.65 -15.47
CA SER A 140 7.18 -24.12 -15.52
C SER A 140 7.85 -24.79 -16.71
N ASP A 141 8.09 -24.07 -17.81
CA ASP A 141 8.75 -24.60 -19.01
C ASP A 141 10.28 -24.64 -18.92
N THR A 142 10.86 -24.11 -17.83
CA THR A 142 12.32 -24.00 -17.62
C THR A 142 12.88 -24.99 -16.58
N VAL A 143 12.08 -25.93 -16.10
CA VAL A 143 12.51 -27.04 -15.22
C VAL A 143 12.29 -28.36 -15.94
#